data_AF-A0A183GKR5-F1
#
_entry.id   AF-A0A183GKR5-F1
#
_cell.length_a   1.000
_cell.length_b   1.000
_cell.length_c   1.000
_cell.angle_alpha   90.00
_cell.angle_beta   90.00
_cell.angle_gamma   90.00
#
_symmetry.space_group_name_H-M   'P 1'
#
loop_
_entity.id
_entity.type
_entity.pdbx_description
1 polymer ?
#
loop_
_entity_poly.entity_id
_entity_poly.type
_entity_poly.pdbx_seq_one_letter_code
_entity_poly.pdbx_strand_id
1 'polypeptide(L)'
;MRWSSTLRRSFFPLASRLSMPILGKSPKTVTADEAVADIATGSHIYVHGQASTPTELLDAICRRVDSAGTTDLRPIHILLSGKVPWADEKYFGKIRSSSLFLCGSMRTLVKQGQADYIPVFLSDMPTYFYNKSFPVDVALISVSPPEETGVADKVVQVQVPGQVLEIRTVFPFCDEGYAPEIESK
;
A
#
# COMPACT_ATOMS: atom_id res chain seq x y z
N MET A 1 -4.80 -23.23 33.06
CA MET A 1 -5.33 -24.21 32.09
C MET A 1 -4.89 -23.81 30.68
N ARG A 2 -4.00 -24.58 30.05
CA ARG A 2 -3.46 -24.29 28.71
C ARG A 2 -4.32 -25.02 27.69
N TRP A 3 -5.21 -24.30 27.02
CA TRP A 3 -6.11 -24.88 26.02
C TRP A 3 -5.31 -25.21 24.76
N SER A 4 -5.57 -26.37 24.14
CA SER A 4 -4.88 -26.76 22.90
C SER A 4 -5.24 -25.79 21.76
N SER A 5 -4.27 -25.53 20.88
CA SER A 5 -4.41 -24.62 19.73
C SER A 5 -5.60 -24.97 18.83
N THR A 6 -5.98 -26.24 18.81
CA THR A 6 -7.12 -26.77 18.05
C THR A 6 -8.46 -26.34 18.65
N LEU A 7 -8.60 -26.32 19.98
CA LEU A 7 -9.86 -25.98 20.65
C LEU A 7 -10.21 -24.49 20.52
N ARG A 8 -9.18 -23.63 20.40
CA ARG A 8 -9.33 -22.18 20.21
C ARG A 8 -9.94 -21.80 18.85
N ARG A 9 -9.79 -22.66 17.84
CA ARG A 9 -10.32 -22.44 16.47
C ARG A 9 -11.83 -22.63 16.39
N SER A 10 -12.41 -23.45 17.26
CA SER A 10 -13.81 -23.88 17.13
C SER A 10 -14.81 -22.91 17.76
N PHE A 11 -14.40 -22.12 18.77
CA PHE A 11 -15.30 -21.23 19.51
C PHE A 11 -15.27 -19.76 19.06
N PHE A 12 -14.32 -19.38 18.20
CA PHE A 12 -14.24 -18.05 17.60
C PHE A 12 -14.20 -18.17 16.07
N PRO A 13 -15.34 -18.39 15.40
CA PRO A 13 -15.34 -18.70 13.97
C PRO A 13 -15.15 -17.47 13.07
N LEU A 14 -15.33 -16.23 13.58
CA LEU A 14 -15.45 -15.04 12.70
C LEU A 14 -14.96 -13.70 13.27
N ALA A 15 -14.12 -13.66 14.32
CA ALA A 15 -13.51 -12.42 14.79
C ALA A 15 -12.10 -12.23 14.17
N SER A 16 -12.08 -11.49 13.06
CA SER A 16 -10.96 -10.81 12.39
C SER A 16 -9.56 -10.95 13.01
N ARG A 17 -8.72 -11.79 12.40
CA ARG A 17 -7.26 -11.80 12.61
C ARG A 17 -6.56 -10.51 12.15
N LEU A 18 -7.27 -9.57 11.52
CA LEU A 18 -6.68 -8.38 10.89
C LEU A 18 -6.37 -7.26 11.90
N SER A 19 -7.10 -7.18 13.00
CA SER A 19 -6.91 -6.13 14.03
C SER A 19 -6.15 -6.62 15.26
N MET A 20 -5.87 -7.92 15.37
CA MET A 20 -5.09 -8.44 16.50
C MET A 20 -3.61 -8.42 16.16
N PRO A 21 -2.75 -7.86 17.02
CA PRO A 21 -1.31 -7.96 16.86
C PRO A 21 -0.91 -9.44 16.82
N ILE A 22 0.02 -9.78 15.93
CA ILE A 22 0.61 -11.11 15.92
C ILE A 22 1.46 -11.22 17.19
N LEU A 23 1.02 -12.07 18.13
CA LEU A 23 1.69 -12.24 19.41
C LEU A 23 3.18 -12.57 19.22
N GLY A 24 4.05 -11.71 19.75
CA GLY A 24 5.51 -11.87 19.67
C GLY A 24 6.16 -11.32 18.39
N LYS A 25 5.43 -10.58 17.54
CA LYS A 25 6.01 -9.84 16.41
C LYS A 25 5.71 -8.35 16.54
N SER A 26 6.74 -7.53 16.44
CA SER A 26 6.63 -6.09 16.29
C SER A 26 6.85 -5.69 14.82
N PRO A 27 6.24 -4.58 14.36
CA PRO A 27 6.59 -4.00 13.07
C PRO A 27 8.07 -3.59 13.08
N LYS A 28 8.75 -3.84 11.97
CA LYS A 28 10.13 -3.38 11.79
C LYS A 28 10.10 -1.96 11.24
N THR A 29 10.76 -1.05 11.93
CA THR A 29 11.00 0.30 11.44
C THR A 29 12.23 0.28 10.54
N VAL A 30 12.06 0.67 9.28
CA VAL A 30 13.11 0.74 8.27
C VAL A 30 13.01 2.04 7.49
N THR A 31 14.08 2.40 6.78
CA THR A 31 14.06 3.56 5.89
C THR A 31 13.21 3.29 4.63
N ALA A 32 12.81 4.38 3.95
CA ALA A 32 12.04 4.30 2.69
C ALA A 32 12.70 3.41 1.64
N ASP A 33 14.01 3.57 1.48
CA ASP A 33 14.78 2.88 0.45
C ASP A 33 14.99 1.40 0.79
N GLU A 34 15.19 1.06 2.07
CA GLU A 34 15.23 -0.33 2.54
C GLU A 34 13.87 -1.02 2.41
N ALA A 35 12.76 -0.29 2.58
CA ALA A 35 11.44 -0.87 2.42
C ALA A 35 11.16 -1.32 1.00
N VAL A 36 11.54 -0.51 0.02
CA VAL A 36 11.35 -0.82 -1.39
C VAL A 36 12.44 -1.75 -1.93
N ALA A 37 13.49 -2.03 -1.15
CA ALA A 37 14.65 -2.82 -1.58
C ALA A 37 14.32 -4.25 -2.05
N ASP A 38 13.20 -4.81 -1.60
CA ASP A 38 12.77 -6.16 -1.96
C ASP A 38 11.80 -6.20 -3.15
N ILE A 39 11.39 -5.04 -3.66
CA ILE A 39 10.46 -4.99 -4.81
C ILE A 39 11.21 -5.48 -6.05
N ALA A 40 10.72 -6.55 -6.64
CA ALA A 40 11.31 -7.16 -7.83
C ALA A 40 10.81 -6.48 -9.12
N THR A 41 11.53 -6.73 -10.21
CA THR A 41 11.07 -6.36 -11.55
C THR A 41 9.80 -7.13 -11.89
N GLY A 42 8.81 -6.47 -12.51
CA GLY A 42 7.53 -7.09 -12.86
C GLY A 42 6.50 -7.12 -11.73
N SER A 43 6.83 -6.63 -10.53
CA SER A 43 5.92 -6.69 -9.37
C SER A 43 4.66 -5.86 -9.56
N HIS A 44 3.54 -6.44 -9.13
CA HIS A 44 2.27 -5.76 -8.98
C HIS A 44 2.17 -5.10 -7.61
N ILE A 45 1.95 -3.79 -7.59
CA ILE A 45 2.04 -2.99 -6.37
C ILE A 45 0.70 -2.33 -6.10
N TYR A 46 0.06 -2.64 -4.98
CA TYR A 46 -1.09 -1.86 -4.53
C TYR A 46 -0.61 -0.59 -3.84
N VAL A 47 -1.15 0.57 -4.21
CA VAL A 47 -0.84 1.85 -3.57
C VAL A 47 -2.10 2.45 -2.96
N HIS A 48 -2.04 2.77 -1.67
CA HIS A 48 -3.13 3.45 -0.97
C HIS A 48 -3.38 4.82 -1.60
N GLY A 49 -4.65 5.12 -1.90
CA GLY A 49 -5.05 6.37 -2.53
C GLY A 49 -5.39 7.50 -1.56
N GLN A 50 -5.74 8.65 -2.14
CA GLN A 50 -6.26 9.85 -1.50
C GLN A 50 -5.33 10.39 -0.40
N ALA A 51 -5.88 10.84 0.73
CA ALA A 51 -5.12 11.42 1.84
C ALA A 51 -4.09 10.45 2.45
N SER A 52 -4.23 9.15 2.19
CA SER A 52 -3.33 8.10 2.68
C SER A 52 -2.25 7.72 1.67
N THR A 53 -2.07 8.51 0.60
CA THR A 53 -1.04 8.25 -0.43
C THR A 53 0.36 8.32 0.21
N PRO A 54 1.14 7.22 0.18
CA PRO A 54 2.47 7.20 0.81
C PRO A 54 3.51 7.82 -0.12
N THR A 55 3.55 9.16 -0.21
CA THR A 55 4.41 9.91 -1.16
C THR A 55 5.90 9.55 -1.06
N GLU A 56 6.42 9.41 0.17
CA GLU A 56 7.82 9.01 0.40
C GLU A 56 8.17 7.64 -0.21
N LEU A 57 7.23 6.69 -0.16
CA LEU A 57 7.42 5.37 -0.76
C LEU A 57 7.37 5.43 -2.29
N LEU A 58 6.59 6.36 -2.86
CA LEU A 58 6.53 6.54 -4.32
C LEU A 58 7.87 7.07 -4.83
N ASP A 59 8.44 8.05 -4.13
CA ASP A 59 9.76 8.60 -4.46
C ASP A 59 10.85 7.55 -4.29
N ALA A 60 10.80 6.73 -3.23
CA ALA A 60 11.73 5.63 -3.01
C ALA A 60 11.67 4.58 -4.14
N ILE A 61 10.49 4.26 -4.66
CA ILE A 61 10.35 3.37 -5.84
C ILE A 61 11.07 3.97 -7.05
N CYS A 62 10.85 5.24 -7.33
CA CYS A 62 11.55 5.92 -8.43
C CYS A 62 13.08 5.92 -8.24
N ARG A 63 13.57 6.19 -7.02
CA ARG A 63 15.01 6.06 -6.68
C ARG A 63 15.54 4.64 -6.86
N ARG A 64 14.74 3.62 -6.57
CA ARG A 64 15.10 2.22 -6.81
C ARG A 64 15.18 1.90 -8.30
N VAL A 65 14.23 2.38 -9.10
CA VAL A 65 14.29 2.24 -10.57
C VAL A 65 15.56 2.88 -11.12
N ASP A 66 15.98 4.01 -10.57
CA ASP A 66 17.20 4.70 -10.96
C ASP A 66 18.50 3.99 -10.54
N SER A 67 18.55 3.46 -9.31
CA SER A 67 19.77 2.87 -8.75
C SER A 67 19.97 1.39 -9.10
N ALA A 68 18.89 0.60 -9.06
CA ALA A 68 18.94 -0.86 -9.24
C ALA A 68 18.44 -1.32 -10.62
N GLY A 69 17.98 -0.41 -11.48
CA GLY A 69 17.49 -0.74 -12.81
C GLY A 69 16.23 -1.62 -12.79
N THR A 70 15.46 -1.58 -11.70
CA THR A 70 14.18 -2.31 -11.60
C THR A 70 13.18 -1.74 -12.60
N THR A 71 12.51 -2.59 -13.37
CA THR A 71 11.56 -2.17 -14.41
C THR A 71 10.26 -2.98 -14.35
N ASP A 72 9.34 -2.69 -15.27
CA ASP A 72 8.04 -3.36 -15.40
C ASP A 72 7.21 -3.34 -14.11
N LEU A 73 7.31 -2.25 -13.34
CA LEU A 73 6.52 -2.09 -12.13
C LEU A 73 5.10 -1.70 -12.47
N ARG A 74 4.12 -2.39 -11.86
CA ARG A 74 2.69 -2.21 -12.13
C ARG A 74 1.93 -1.74 -10.89
N PRO A 75 2.02 -0.45 -10.53
CA PRO A 75 1.26 0.09 -9.42
C PRO A 75 -0.23 0.22 -9.78
N ILE A 76 -1.11 -0.35 -8.97
CA ILE A 76 -2.57 -0.23 -9.04
C ILE A 76 -3.08 0.62 -7.87
N HIS A 77 -3.93 1.61 -8.17
CA HIS A 77 -4.39 2.57 -7.17
C HIS A 77 -5.70 3.27 -7.51
N ILE A 78 -6.28 3.90 -6.50
CA ILE A 78 -7.34 4.90 -6.64
C ILE A 78 -6.72 6.29 -6.40
N LEU A 79 -7.12 7.31 -7.15
CA LEU A 79 -6.91 8.74 -6.87
C LEU A 79 -5.66 9.06 -6.03
N LEU A 80 -4.47 9.09 -6.64
CA LEU A 80 -3.26 9.50 -5.92
C LEU A 80 -3.34 10.99 -5.59
N SER A 81 -2.99 11.32 -4.34
CA SER A 81 -2.83 12.70 -3.89
C SER A 81 -1.35 13.10 -3.91
N GLY A 82 -1.08 14.37 -4.19
CA GLY A 82 0.28 14.90 -4.24
C GLY A 82 1.02 14.60 -5.55
N LYS A 83 2.35 14.61 -5.48
CA LYS A 83 3.22 14.36 -6.64
C LYS A 83 3.23 12.87 -6.98
N VAL A 84 3.06 12.57 -8.27
CA VAL A 84 3.24 11.23 -8.82
C VAL A 84 4.61 11.20 -9.51
N PRO A 85 5.67 10.68 -8.88
CA PRO A 85 7.04 10.86 -9.39
C PRO A 85 7.31 10.10 -10.69
N TRP A 86 6.60 8.99 -10.92
CA TRP A 86 6.67 8.26 -12.18
C TRP A 86 5.89 8.90 -13.33
N ALA A 87 5.32 10.10 -13.13
CA ALA A 87 4.76 10.90 -14.21
C ALA A 87 5.84 11.52 -15.13
N ASP A 88 7.09 11.59 -14.65
CA ASP A 88 8.21 12.08 -15.45
C ASP A 88 8.55 11.10 -16.59
N GLU A 89 8.88 11.64 -17.77
CA GLU A 89 9.16 10.85 -18.99
C GLU A 89 10.29 9.83 -18.81
N LYS A 90 11.21 10.10 -17.87
CA LYS A 90 12.30 9.21 -17.47
C LYS A 90 11.84 7.81 -17.05
N TYR A 91 10.62 7.68 -16.53
CA TYR A 91 10.07 6.43 -16.01
C TYR A 91 9.11 5.75 -17.00
N PHE A 92 8.88 6.34 -18.17
CA PHE A 92 8.04 5.74 -19.20
C PHE A 92 8.60 4.39 -19.65
N GLY A 93 7.73 3.38 -19.70
CA GLY A 93 8.11 1.99 -19.96
C GLY A 93 8.78 1.25 -18.80
N LYS A 94 9.20 1.94 -17.73
CA LYS A 94 9.75 1.30 -16.50
C LYS A 94 8.68 1.11 -15.44
N ILE A 95 7.80 2.08 -15.29
CA ILE A 95 6.65 2.04 -14.37
C ILE A 95 5.40 2.29 -15.20
N ARG A 96 4.47 1.34 -15.21
CA ARG A 96 3.19 1.47 -15.90
C ARG A 96 2.06 1.38 -14.88
N SER A 97 1.54 2.53 -14.49
CA SER A 97 0.52 2.58 -13.45
C SER A 97 -0.89 2.33 -13.99
N SER A 98 -1.66 1.52 -13.28
CA SER A 98 -3.07 1.25 -13.55
C SER A 98 -3.96 1.98 -12.54
N SER A 99 -4.67 2.99 -13.02
CA SER A 99 -5.56 3.81 -12.21
C SER A 99 -6.98 3.24 -12.27
N LEU A 100 -7.58 2.96 -11.12
CA LEU A 100 -9.01 2.59 -11.05
C LEU A 100 -9.92 3.82 -11.06
N PHE A 101 -9.40 4.95 -10.60
CA PHE A 101 -10.06 6.26 -10.62
C PHE A 101 -9.05 7.35 -10.95
N LEU A 102 -9.34 8.19 -11.94
CA LEU A 102 -8.39 9.16 -12.48
C LEU A 102 -8.36 10.48 -11.68
N CYS A 103 -7.19 10.82 -11.17
CA CYS A 103 -6.84 12.17 -10.71
C CYS A 103 -6.21 13.01 -11.84
N GLY A 104 -6.05 14.32 -11.64
CA GLY A 104 -5.60 15.25 -12.68
C GLY A 104 -4.27 14.85 -13.35
N SER A 105 -3.27 14.46 -12.57
CA SER A 105 -1.96 13.98 -13.07
C SER A 105 -2.10 12.71 -13.91
N MET A 106 -2.92 11.76 -13.45
CA MET A 106 -3.11 10.48 -14.13
C MET A 106 -3.88 10.60 -15.45
N ARG A 107 -4.81 11.57 -15.57
CA ARG A 107 -5.53 11.82 -16.84
C ARG A 107 -4.57 12.16 -17.99
N THR A 108 -3.54 12.95 -17.71
CA THR A 108 -2.52 13.32 -18.70
C THR A 108 -1.71 12.10 -19.13
N LEU A 109 -1.25 11.29 -18.17
CA LEU A 109 -0.47 10.07 -18.46
C LEU A 109 -1.26 9.04 -19.27
N VAL A 110 -2.54 8.85 -18.94
CA VAL A 110 -3.44 7.96 -19.69
C VAL A 110 -3.65 8.50 -21.11
N LYS A 111 -3.84 9.82 -21.27
CA LYS A 111 -3.97 10.45 -22.60
C LYS A 111 -2.71 10.26 -23.46
N GLN A 112 -1.54 10.23 -22.83
CA GLN A 112 -0.24 9.98 -23.49
C GLN A 112 0.05 8.49 -23.73
N GLY A 113 -0.82 7.57 -23.28
CA GLY A 113 -0.62 6.12 -23.40
C GLY A 113 0.39 5.52 -22.41
N GLN A 114 0.84 6.29 -21.42
CA GLN A 114 1.86 5.89 -20.45
C GLN A 114 1.29 5.21 -19.20
N ALA A 115 0.00 5.38 -18.95
CA ALA A 115 -0.73 4.75 -17.86
C ALA A 115 -2.02 4.10 -18.37
N ASP A 116 -2.53 3.13 -17.60
CA ASP A 116 -3.78 2.44 -17.89
C ASP A 116 -4.91 2.96 -17.00
N TYR A 117 -6.13 2.97 -17.54
CA TYR A 117 -7.34 3.27 -16.78
C TYR A 117 -8.26 2.06 -16.81
N ILE A 118 -8.62 1.54 -15.63
CA ILE A 118 -9.50 0.40 -15.47
C ILE A 118 -10.77 0.88 -14.75
N PRO A 119 -11.86 1.18 -15.46
CA PRO A 119 -13.09 1.64 -14.83
C PRO A 119 -13.74 0.49 -14.05
N VAL A 120 -13.84 0.64 -12.73
CA VAL A 120 -14.53 -0.31 -11.84
C VAL A 120 -15.36 0.45 -10.80
N PHE A 121 -16.42 -0.16 -10.29
CA PHE A 121 -17.14 0.39 -9.14
C PHE A 121 -16.32 0.21 -7.88
N LEU A 122 -16.33 1.21 -7.00
CA LEU A 122 -15.59 1.15 -5.74
C LEU A 122 -16.10 0.02 -4.82
N SER A 123 -17.39 -0.30 -4.90
CA SER A 123 -18.02 -1.44 -4.20
C SER A 123 -17.47 -2.79 -4.62
N ASP A 124 -17.01 -2.91 -5.88
CA ASP A 124 -16.60 -4.17 -6.47
C ASP A 124 -15.09 -4.37 -6.34
N MET A 125 -14.35 -3.31 -6.03
CA MET A 125 -12.90 -3.33 -5.82
C MET A 125 -12.44 -4.46 -4.86
N PRO A 126 -13.08 -4.69 -3.69
CA PRO A 126 -12.68 -5.80 -2.81
C PRO A 126 -12.80 -7.16 -3.51
N THR A 127 -13.84 -7.38 -4.30
CA THR A 127 -14.08 -8.63 -5.02
C THR A 127 -12.95 -8.94 -5.99
N TYR A 128 -12.43 -7.94 -6.71
CA TYR A 128 -11.31 -8.14 -7.64
C TYR A 128 -10.01 -8.55 -6.92
N PHE A 129 -9.78 -8.04 -5.71
CA PHE A 129 -8.63 -8.45 -4.90
C PHE A 129 -8.83 -9.85 -4.30
N TYR A 130 -10.03 -10.16 -3.79
CA TYR A 130 -10.33 -11.50 -3.26
C TYR A 130 -10.23 -12.59 -4.33
N ASN A 131 -10.72 -12.31 -5.54
CA ASN A 131 -10.66 -13.24 -6.66
C ASN A 131 -9.31 -13.21 -7.39
N LYS A 132 -8.34 -12.41 -6.92
CA LYS A 132 -7.01 -12.24 -7.53
C LYS A 132 -7.03 -11.80 -8.99
N SER A 133 -8.12 -11.16 -9.43
CA SER A 133 -8.21 -10.55 -10.76
C SER A 133 -7.24 -9.37 -10.89
N PHE A 134 -7.00 -8.68 -9.78
CA PHE A 134 -5.86 -7.78 -9.63
C PHE A 134 -4.80 -8.47 -8.78
N PRO A 135 -3.74 -9.04 -9.39
CA PRO A 135 -2.62 -9.58 -8.64
C PRO A 135 -1.94 -8.45 -7.88
N VAL A 136 -1.50 -8.73 -6.65
CA VAL A 136 -0.78 -7.79 -5.79
C VAL A 136 0.34 -8.56 -5.12
N ASP A 137 1.58 -8.22 -5.42
CA ASP A 137 2.75 -8.81 -4.78
C ASP A 137 3.17 -7.98 -3.57
N VAL A 138 3.03 -6.66 -3.67
CA VAL A 138 3.44 -5.69 -2.64
C VAL A 138 2.32 -4.68 -2.41
N ALA A 139 2.07 -4.30 -1.16
CA ALA A 139 1.11 -3.26 -0.82
C ALA A 139 1.80 -2.11 -0.07
N LEU A 140 1.65 -0.90 -0.57
CA LEU A 140 2.11 0.33 0.06
C LEU A 140 0.91 0.98 0.74
N ILE A 141 0.89 0.94 2.07
CA ILE A 141 -0.22 1.47 2.86
C ILE A 141 0.31 2.45 3.91
N SER A 142 -0.38 3.58 4.05
CA SER A 142 -0.22 4.46 5.20
C SER A 142 -1.15 3.99 6.33
N VAL A 143 -0.59 3.90 7.54
CA VAL A 143 -1.28 3.47 8.77
C VAL A 143 -0.88 4.37 9.93
N SER A 144 -1.73 4.49 10.94
CA SER A 144 -1.36 5.18 12.18
C SER A 144 -0.25 4.42 12.92
N PRO A 145 0.57 5.11 13.74
CA PRO A 145 1.48 4.43 14.66
C PRO A 145 0.72 3.39 15.51
N PRO A 146 1.34 2.23 15.80
CA PRO A 146 0.76 1.27 16.73
C PRO A 146 0.71 1.88 18.14
N GLU A 147 -0.44 1.79 18.81
CA GLU A 147 -0.56 2.14 20.22
C GLU A 147 0.16 1.09 21.10
N GLU A 148 0.50 1.43 22.35
CA GLU A 148 1.16 0.52 23.31
C GLU A 148 0.41 -0.80 23.56
N THR A 149 -0.90 -0.81 23.29
CA THR A 149 -1.80 -1.97 23.38
C THR A 149 -1.71 -2.90 22.16
N GLY A 150 -0.94 -2.53 21.13
CA GLY A 150 -0.76 -3.28 19.89
C GLY A 150 -1.96 -3.20 18.93
N VAL A 151 -2.92 -2.32 19.20
CA VAL A 151 -4.06 -2.02 18.32
C VAL A 151 -3.77 -0.70 17.63
N ALA A 152 -3.78 -0.69 16.29
CA ALA A 152 -3.75 0.56 15.53
C ALA A 152 -5.21 1.01 15.33
N ASP A 153 -5.62 2.07 16.00
CA ASP A 153 -7.03 2.52 16.03
C ASP A 153 -7.54 3.12 14.71
N LYS A 154 -6.67 3.35 13.71
CA LYS A 154 -7.10 3.78 12.36
C LYS A 154 -6.33 3.06 11.23
N VAL A 155 -7.04 2.09 10.65
CA VAL A 155 -6.98 1.56 9.26
C VAL A 155 -6.07 0.35 8.94
N VAL A 156 -6.79 -0.74 8.63
CA VAL A 156 -6.74 -1.70 7.51
C VAL A 156 -5.39 -2.21 7.00
N GLN A 157 -5.19 -3.49 7.31
CA GLN A 157 -4.33 -4.47 6.67
C GLN A 157 -4.70 -4.70 5.19
N VAL A 158 -3.71 -4.79 4.30
CA VAL A 158 -3.87 -5.45 3.00
C VAL A 158 -3.12 -6.78 3.05
N GLN A 159 -3.88 -7.85 3.24
CA GLN A 159 -3.41 -9.22 3.17
C GLN A 159 -3.57 -9.73 1.74
N VAL A 160 -2.48 -10.18 1.13
CA VAL A 160 -2.54 -11.00 -0.10
C VAL A 160 -2.16 -12.44 0.26
N PRO A 161 -2.98 -13.46 -0.06
CA PRO A 161 -2.67 -14.84 0.32
C PRO A 161 -1.71 -15.46 -0.71
N GLY A 162 -0.49 -15.76 -0.29
CA GLY A 162 0.38 -16.67 -1.04
C GLY A 162 1.88 -16.55 -0.82
N GLN A 163 2.39 -15.37 -0.44
CA GLN A 163 3.81 -15.19 -0.16
C GLN A 163 3.96 -14.24 1.02
N VAL A 164 4.76 -14.68 1.99
CA VAL A 164 5.18 -13.87 3.12
C VAL A 164 6.06 -12.76 2.55
N LEU A 165 5.48 -11.60 2.27
CA LEU A 165 6.24 -10.37 2.07
C LEU A 165 5.90 -9.43 3.21
N GLU A 166 6.95 -9.20 3.98
CA GLU A 166 7.06 -8.47 5.22
C GLU A 166 6.43 -7.07 5.09
N ILE A 167 5.56 -6.72 6.04
CA ILE A 167 5.04 -5.35 6.16
C ILE A 167 6.23 -4.47 6.49
N ARG A 168 6.72 -3.73 5.49
CA ARG A 168 7.76 -2.71 5.68
C ARG A 168 7.06 -1.37 5.79
N THR A 169 6.71 -1.04 7.03
CA THR A 169 6.19 0.29 7.38
C THR A 169 7.35 1.26 7.38
N VAL A 170 7.29 2.24 6.48
CA VAL A 170 8.19 3.40 6.52
C VAL A 170 7.35 4.52 7.10
N PHE A 171 7.75 4.97 8.28
CA PHE A 171 7.25 6.22 8.82
C PHE A 171 7.87 7.34 7.99
N PRO A 172 7.09 8.14 7.22
CA PRO A 172 7.55 9.49 6.94
C PRO A 172 7.68 10.16 8.31
N PHE A 173 8.90 10.58 8.66
CA PHE A 173 9.16 11.42 9.81
C PHE A 173 8.36 12.70 9.59
N CYS A 174 7.13 12.76 10.14
CA CYS A 174 6.31 13.95 10.11
C CYS A 174 6.65 14.69 11.39
N ASP A 175 7.60 15.63 11.29
CA ASP A 175 7.81 16.62 12.35
C ASP A 175 6.46 17.24 12.71
N GLU A 176 6.21 17.33 14.02
CA GLU A 176 5.03 17.95 14.62
C GLU A 176 4.77 19.31 13.97
N GLY A 177 3.65 19.45 13.24
CA GLY A 177 3.28 20.78 12.75
C GLY A 177 2.21 20.91 11.66
N TYR A 178 1.72 19.83 11.05
CA TYR A 178 0.77 19.97 9.93
C TYR A 178 -0.49 19.11 10.05
N ALA A 179 -1.26 19.35 11.10
CA ALA A 179 -2.69 19.04 11.12
C ALA A 179 -3.41 20.09 11.97
N PRO A 180 -4.08 21.10 11.38
CA PRO A 180 -5.01 21.90 12.14
C PRO A 180 -6.19 21.00 12.56
N GLU A 181 -6.40 20.86 13.85
CA GLU A 181 -7.62 20.30 14.43
C GLU A 181 -8.82 21.04 13.86
N ILE A 182 -9.67 20.32 13.12
CA ILE A 182 -10.98 20.82 12.72
C ILE A 182 -11.93 20.47 13.86
N GLU A 183 -12.00 21.34 14.87
CA GLU A 183 -13.11 21.34 15.82
C GLU A 183 -14.38 21.79 15.11
N SER A 184 -15.39 20.91 15.08
CA SER A 184 -16.74 21.27 14.70
C SER A 184 -17.38 22.14 15.78
N LYS A 185 -17.66 23.41 15.46
CA LYS A 185 -18.70 24.19 16.14
C LYS A 185 -20.07 23.92 15.52
#